data_AF-A0A452XFC8-F1
#
_entry.id   AF-A0A452XFC8-F1
#
_cell.length_a   1.000
_cell.length_b   1.000
_cell.length_c   1.000
_cell.angle_alpha   90.00
_cell.angle_beta   90.00
_cell.angle_gamma   90.00
#
_symmetry.space_group_name_H-M   'P 1'
#
loop_
_entity.id
_entity.type
_entity.pdbx_description
1 polymer ?
#
loop_
_entity_poly.entity_id
_entity_poly.type
_entity_poly.pdbx_seq_one_letter_code
_entity_poly.pdbx_strand_id
1 'polypeptide(L)'
;MVTNHTFYTDSNGRDFLKRVRDYREDWDLQVTQPVAGNYYPVNLGMYVTDGKYELSVLVDRAVGASSIQDGQIEMMFHRRILYDDGRGVGEPLDETVCVDSKCDGLVVYIHSQHCIHFYFFQYRPDIAPSSLYKNQQIHTVGHRTVSPAET
;
A
#
# COMPACT_ATOMS: atom_id res chain seq x y z
N MET A 1 -6.24 -15.05 -8.66
CA MET A 1 -6.97 -13.78 -8.86
C MET A 1 -6.32 -13.10 -10.05
N VAL A 2 -7.02 -12.99 -11.18
CA VAL A 2 -6.46 -12.38 -12.41
C VAL A 2 -6.91 -10.94 -12.46
N THR A 3 -5.99 -10.01 -12.23
CA THR A 3 -6.29 -8.58 -12.07
C THR A 3 -6.00 -7.77 -13.33
N ASN A 4 -5.51 -8.42 -14.41
CA ASN A 4 -5.21 -7.81 -15.70
C ASN A 4 -4.35 -6.55 -15.58
N HIS A 5 -3.25 -6.68 -14.82
CA HIS A 5 -2.29 -5.60 -14.56
C HIS A 5 -2.89 -4.36 -13.88
N THR A 6 -4.13 -4.44 -13.41
CA THR A 6 -4.88 -3.31 -12.87
C THR A 6 -4.93 -3.38 -11.34
N PHE A 7 -4.72 -2.24 -10.71
CA PHE A 7 -4.89 -2.03 -9.28
C PHE A 7 -5.34 -0.60 -9.02
N TYR A 8 -5.82 -0.33 -7.80
CA TYR A 8 -6.41 0.96 -7.46
C TYR A 8 -5.75 1.52 -6.20
N THR A 9 -5.45 2.81 -6.21
CA THR A 9 -4.85 3.53 -5.09
C THR A 9 -5.63 4.79 -4.82
N ASP A 10 -5.77 5.18 -3.56
CA ASP A 10 -6.36 6.46 -3.21
C ASP A 10 -5.54 7.66 -3.71
N SER A 11 -6.19 8.81 -3.81
CA SER A 11 -5.58 10.12 -3.98
C SER A 11 -5.87 10.96 -2.74
N ASN A 12 -4.88 11.10 -1.86
CA ASN A 12 -4.98 11.86 -0.61
C ASN A 12 -6.19 11.45 0.26
N GLY A 13 -6.47 10.16 0.34
CA GLY A 13 -7.57 9.58 1.11
C GLY A 13 -8.97 9.88 0.57
N ARG A 14 -9.07 10.23 -0.72
CA ARG A 14 -10.36 10.53 -1.37
C ARG A 14 -10.67 9.54 -2.49
N ASP A 15 -10.56 9.98 -3.73
CA ASP A 15 -10.94 9.18 -4.88
C ASP A 15 -9.90 8.10 -5.17
N PHE A 16 -10.37 6.93 -5.61
CA PHE A 16 -9.50 5.85 -6.06
C PHE A 16 -9.19 6.01 -7.55
N LEU A 17 -7.91 6.04 -7.87
CA LEU A 17 -7.41 6.13 -9.23
C LEU A 17 -7.05 4.73 -9.73
N LYS A 18 -7.48 4.41 -10.94
CA LYS A 18 -7.08 3.18 -11.64
C LYS A 18 -5.62 3.31 -12.06
N ARG A 19 -4.81 2.33 -11.68
CA ARG A 19 -3.41 2.18 -12.08
C ARG A 19 -3.28 0.93 -12.93
N VAL A 20 -2.48 1.02 -14.00
CA VAL A 20 -2.15 -0.12 -14.86
C VAL A 20 -0.63 -0.23 -14.88
N ARG A 21 -0.12 -1.43 -14.61
CA ARG A 21 1.32 -1.72 -14.60
C ARG A 21 1.93 -1.39 -15.96
N ASP A 22 3.08 -0.73 -15.95
CA ASP A 22 3.86 -0.37 -17.14
C ASP A 22 3.11 0.47 -18.18
N TYR A 23 2.14 1.27 -17.73
CA TYR A 23 1.29 2.09 -18.59
C TYR A 23 1.17 3.53 -18.09
N ARG A 24 1.04 4.48 -19.02
CA ARG A 24 0.70 5.89 -18.77
C ARG A 24 -0.35 6.34 -19.78
N GLU A 25 -1.28 7.18 -19.34
CA GLU A 25 -2.38 7.67 -20.19
C GLU A 25 -1.93 8.79 -21.13
N ASP A 26 -1.05 9.66 -20.65
CA ASP A 26 -0.67 10.89 -21.36
C ASP A 26 0.45 10.70 -22.41
N TRP A 27 1.25 9.62 -22.32
CA TRP A 27 2.35 9.34 -23.25
C TRP A 27 2.71 7.87 -23.33
N ASP A 28 3.44 7.49 -24.38
CA ASP A 28 3.97 6.13 -24.56
C ASP A 28 5.19 5.89 -23.66
N LEU A 29 5.04 5.00 -22.67
CA LEU A 29 6.04 4.75 -21.64
C LEU A 29 7.09 3.75 -22.11
N GLN A 30 8.35 4.19 -22.16
CA GLN A 30 9.50 3.28 -22.24
C GLN A 30 9.88 2.80 -20.83
N VAL A 31 9.68 1.51 -20.55
CA VAL A 31 9.91 0.93 -19.22
C VAL A 31 11.40 0.80 -18.94
N THR A 32 11.94 1.68 -18.09
CA THR A 32 13.33 1.61 -17.63
C THR A 32 13.47 0.97 -16.25
N GLN A 33 12.40 1.02 -15.43
CA GLN A 33 12.37 0.54 -14.06
C GLN A 33 11.04 -0.20 -13.79
N PRO A 34 10.98 -1.52 -13.98
CA PRO A 34 9.72 -2.28 -13.95
C PRO A 34 9.07 -2.36 -12.56
N VAL A 35 9.85 -2.17 -11.49
CA VAL A 35 9.32 -2.15 -10.12
C VAL A 35 9.08 -0.70 -9.68
N ALA A 36 10.16 0.11 -9.62
CA ALA A 36 10.07 1.47 -9.10
C ALA A 36 9.10 2.37 -9.89
N GLY A 37 8.98 2.18 -11.21
CA GLY A 37 8.05 2.94 -12.05
C GLY A 37 6.57 2.63 -11.79
N ASN A 38 6.26 1.56 -11.05
CA ASN A 38 4.90 1.13 -10.75
C ASN A 38 4.50 1.36 -9.28
N TYR A 39 5.37 1.95 -8.46
CA TYR A 39 5.02 2.35 -7.10
C TYR A 39 4.22 3.64 -7.07
N TYR A 40 3.14 3.66 -6.29
CA TYR A 40 2.25 4.82 -6.10
C TYR A 40 2.08 5.14 -4.61
N PRO A 41 1.83 6.41 -4.24
CA PRO A 41 1.51 6.78 -2.87
C PRO A 41 0.12 6.25 -2.48
N VAL A 42 0.02 5.73 -1.25
CA VAL A 42 -1.22 5.25 -0.64
C VAL A 42 -1.33 5.85 0.75
N ASN A 43 -2.39 6.62 1.00
CA ASN A 43 -2.62 7.33 2.25
C ASN A 43 -3.82 6.79 3.02
N LEU A 44 -4.77 6.16 2.32
CA LEU A 44 -5.95 5.51 2.90
C LEU A 44 -5.94 4.02 2.60
N GLY A 45 -5.72 3.66 1.33
CA GLY A 45 -5.76 2.25 0.96
C GLY A 45 -5.57 1.97 -0.53
N MET A 46 -5.39 0.69 -0.79
CA MET A 46 -5.24 0.11 -2.12
C MET A 46 -6.15 -1.11 -2.23
N TYR A 47 -6.66 -1.38 -3.43
CA TYR A 47 -7.33 -2.65 -3.69
C TYR A 47 -7.02 -3.21 -5.07
N VAL A 48 -7.21 -4.51 -5.20
CA VAL A 48 -7.19 -5.25 -6.46
C VAL A 48 -8.48 -6.04 -6.59
N THR A 49 -8.97 -6.20 -7.82
CA THR A 49 -10.19 -6.97 -8.10
C THR A 49 -10.04 -7.77 -9.39
N ASP A 50 -10.64 -8.97 -9.43
CA ASP A 50 -10.81 -9.77 -10.66
C ASP A 50 -12.25 -9.72 -11.20
N GLY A 51 -13.06 -8.77 -10.72
CA GLY A 51 -14.49 -8.65 -11.06
C GLY A 51 -15.41 -9.61 -10.32
N LYS A 52 -14.87 -10.58 -9.56
CA LYS A 52 -15.64 -11.48 -8.69
C LYS A 52 -15.26 -11.32 -7.22
N TYR A 53 -13.99 -11.07 -6.94
CA TYR A 53 -13.46 -10.85 -5.62
C TYR A 53 -12.68 -9.53 -5.59
N GLU A 54 -12.65 -8.90 -4.43
CA GLU A 54 -11.87 -7.71 -4.14
C GLU A 54 -11.01 -7.99 -2.91
N LEU A 55 -9.72 -7.72 -3.03
CA LEU A 55 -8.79 -7.70 -1.90
C LEU A 55 -8.39 -6.24 -1.67
N SER A 56 -8.66 -5.76 -0.48
CA SER A 56 -8.49 -4.36 -0.12
C SER A 56 -7.63 -4.26 1.13
N VAL A 57 -6.72 -3.30 1.11
CA VAL A 57 -5.75 -3.05 2.16
C VAL A 57 -5.85 -1.60 2.56
N LEU A 58 -6.18 -1.35 3.82
CA LEU A 58 -6.15 -0.01 4.41
C LEU A 58 -4.85 0.18 5.18
N VAL A 59 -4.32 1.40 5.09
CA VAL A 59 -3.07 1.80 5.73
C VAL A 59 -3.34 2.82 6.83
N ASP A 60 -2.51 2.80 7.86
CA ASP A 60 -2.55 3.74 8.99
C ASP A 60 -1.72 5.01 8.73
N ARG A 61 -0.84 4.96 7.74
CA ARG A 61 0.09 6.03 7.36
C ARG A 61 0.36 6.02 5.87
N ALA A 62 0.91 7.13 5.37
CA ALA A 62 1.36 7.24 4.00
C ALA A 62 2.48 6.22 3.73
N VAL A 63 2.26 5.35 2.73
CA VAL A 63 3.23 4.34 2.28
C VAL A 63 3.29 4.31 0.75
N GLY A 64 4.37 3.76 0.22
CA GLY A 64 4.45 3.38 -1.19
C GLY A 64 3.94 1.96 -1.39
N ALA A 65 3.06 1.76 -2.37
CA ALA A 65 2.51 0.43 -2.68
C ALA A 65 2.40 0.18 -4.19
N SER A 66 2.32 -1.10 -4.57
CA SER A 66 2.14 -1.52 -5.95
C SER A 66 1.51 -2.92 -6.08
N SER A 67 1.20 -3.29 -7.33
CA SER A 67 0.86 -4.65 -7.77
C SER A 67 1.79 -5.05 -8.93
N ILE A 68 2.96 -5.59 -8.57
CA ILE A 68 4.01 -5.97 -9.53
C ILE A 68 3.64 -7.24 -10.30
N GLN A 69 2.81 -8.10 -9.70
CA GLN A 69 2.25 -9.29 -10.33
C GLN A 69 0.75 -9.35 -10.10
N ASP A 70 0.03 -10.03 -10.98
CA ASP A 70 -1.43 -10.12 -10.89
C ASP A 70 -1.87 -10.85 -9.62
N GLY A 71 -2.89 -10.29 -8.96
CA GLY A 71 -3.38 -10.80 -7.67
C GLY A 71 -2.46 -10.55 -6.48
N GLN A 72 -1.38 -9.78 -6.65
CA GLN A 72 -0.48 -9.39 -5.57
C GLN A 72 -0.71 -7.92 -5.18
N ILE A 73 -0.62 -7.63 -3.89
CA ILE A 73 -0.40 -6.29 -3.34
C ILE A 73 0.92 -6.34 -2.59
N GLU A 74 1.78 -5.34 -2.78
CA GLU A 74 2.98 -5.12 -1.97
C GLU A 74 3.07 -3.68 -1.48
N MET A 75 3.66 -3.50 -0.30
CA MET A 75 3.82 -2.20 0.36
C MET A 75 5.21 -2.07 0.95
N MET A 76 5.77 -0.88 0.86
CA MET A 76 7.06 -0.53 1.46
C MET A 76 6.82 0.02 2.88
N PHE A 77 7.14 -0.77 3.90
CA PHE A 77 6.94 -0.36 5.30
C PHE A 77 8.04 0.55 5.83
N HIS A 78 9.27 0.24 5.49
CA HIS A 78 10.44 0.95 5.99
C HIS A 78 11.57 0.82 4.98
N ARG A 79 12.46 1.83 4.95
CA ARG A 79 13.60 1.87 4.06
C ARG A 79 14.80 2.48 4.79
N ARG A 80 15.97 1.92 4.52
CA ARG A 80 17.27 2.40 4.99
C ARG A 80 18.24 2.31 3.81
N ILE A 81 18.90 3.42 3.47
CA ILE A 81 19.77 3.53 2.30
C ILE A 81 21.09 4.13 2.76
N LEU A 82 22.20 3.49 2.41
CA LEU A 82 23.55 3.87 2.88
C LEU A 82 24.23 4.94 2.00
N TYR A 83 23.57 5.38 0.93
CA TYR A 83 24.10 6.34 -0.04
C TYR A 83 23.04 7.41 -0.34
N ASP A 84 23.48 8.66 -0.46
CA ASP A 84 22.65 9.79 -0.91
C ASP A 84 22.27 9.62 -2.40
N ASP A 85 21.11 10.15 -2.78
CA ASP A 85 20.57 10.05 -4.13
C ASP A 85 20.96 11.23 -5.04
N GLY A 86 21.77 12.17 -4.55
CA GLY A 86 22.25 13.34 -5.27
C GLY A 86 21.18 14.40 -5.54
N ARG A 87 20.07 14.40 -4.79
CA ARG A 87 18.95 15.34 -4.98
C ARG A 87 18.95 16.56 -4.05
N GLY A 88 20.02 16.72 -3.25
CA GLY A 88 20.33 17.97 -2.57
C GLY A 88 20.26 17.93 -1.04
N VAL A 89 19.80 16.83 -0.43
CA VAL A 89 19.83 16.66 1.03
C VAL A 89 21.27 16.46 1.51
N GLY A 90 22.07 15.67 0.79
CA GLY A 90 23.49 15.51 1.09
C GLY A 90 23.78 14.55 2.24
N GLU A 91 22.81 13.71 2.61
CA GLU A 91 22.96 12.67 3.62
C GLU A 91 22.18 11.41 3.21
N PRO A 92 22.69 10.20 3.52
CA PRO A 92 21.96 8.97 3.28
C PRO A 92 20.72 8.88 4.17
N LEU A 93 19.68 8.18 3.72
CA LEU A 93 18.53 7.85 4.55
C LEU A 93 18.88 6.70 5.51
N ASP A 94 19.67 7.03 6.53
CA ASP A 94 20.25 6.10 7.51
C ASP A 94 19.86 6.48 8.95
N GLU A 95 18.57 6.40 9.26
CA GLU A 95 18.02 6.80 10.56
C GLU A 95 18.48 5.85 11.68
N THR A 96 19.03 6.41 12.76
CA THR A 96 19.50 5.67 13.94
C THR A 96 18.95 6.24 15.24
N VAL A 97 18.76 5.40 16.24
CA VAL A 97 18.40 5.78 17.61
C VAL A 97 19.59 5.48 18.53
N CYS A 98 20.03 6.49 19.30
CA CYS A 98 21.18 6.37 20.18
C CYS A 98 20.77 6.49 21.67
N VAL A 99 21.22 5.54 22.49
CA VAL A 99 21.05 5.52 23.96
C VAL A 99 22.38 5.14 24.61
N ASP A 100 22.82 5.89 25.62
CA ASP A 100 24.05 5.64 26.39
C ASP A 100 25.29 5.32 25.53
N SER A 101 25.51 6.13 24.47
CA SER A 101 26.63 6.00 23.51
C SER A 101 26.57 4.78 22.57
N LYS A 102 25.46 4.04 22.56
CA LYS A 102 25.20 2.99 21.56
C LYS A 102 24.12 3.46 20.60
N CYS A 103 24.39 3.38 19.30
CA CYS A 103 23.43 3.71 18.24
C CYS A 103 23.01 2.44 17.49
N ASP A 104 21.71 2.19 17.43
CA ASP A 104 21.11 1.11 16.66
C ASP A 104 20.25 1.71 15.53
N GLY A 105 19.99 0.94 14.47
CA GLY A 105 19.12 1.41 13.37
C GLY A 105 17.68 1.67 13.87
N LEU A 106 17.01 2.68 13.32
CA LEU A 106 15.63 2.99 13.68
C LEU A 106 14.73 1.77 13.47
N VAL A 107 14.07 1.33 14.54
CA VAL A 107 13.04 0.29 14.48
C VAL A 107 11.68 0.97 14.62
N VAL A 108 10.85 0.84 13.60
CA VAL A 108 9.47 1.32 13.62
C VAL A 108 8.57 0.19 14.11
N TYR A 109 8.01 0.34 15.31
CA TYR A 109 7.05 -0.59 15.85
C TYR A 109 5.64 -0.28 15.34
N ILE A 110 4.98 -1.30 14.82
CA ILE A 110 3.56 -1.25 14.50
C ILE A 110 2.78 -1.60 15.77
N HIS A 111 2.30 -0.58 16.48
CA HIS A 111 1.42 -0.76 17.65
C HIS A 111 -0.05 -0.96 17.23
N SER A 112 -0.92 -1.42 18.13
CA SER A 112 -2.30 -1.85 17.82
C SER A 112 -3.23 -0.78 17.21
N GLN A 113 -2.83 0.48 17.17
CA GLN A 113 -3.56 1.57 16.48
C GLN A 113 -3.08 1.79 15.04
N HIS A 114 -1.95 1.21 14.68
CA HIS A 114 -1.27 1.32 13.40
C HIS A 114 -1.49 0.05 12.56
N CYS A 115 -2.74 -0.43 12.51
CA CYS A 115 -3.05 -1.72 11.91
C CYS A 115 -3.32 -1.60 10.41
N ILE A 116 -2.66 -2.47 9.65
CA ILE A 116 -3.03 -2.74 8.26
C ILE A 116 -4.26 -3.64 8.29
N HIS A 117 -5.34 -3.17 7.70
CA HIS A 117 -6.57 -3.95 7.64
C HIS A 117 -6.73 -4.59 6.28
N PHE A 118 -6.78 -5.92 6.27
CA PHE A 118 -7.07 -6.70 5.08
C PHE A 118 -8.57 -7.01 5.05
N TYR A 119 -9.20 -6.63 3.95
CA TYR A 119 -10.58 -6.97 3.69
C TYR A 119 -10.68 -7.78 2.40
N PHE A 120 -11.46 -8.84 2.47
CA PHE A 120 -11.79 -9.67 1.31
C PHE A 120 -13.29 -9.58 1.08
N PHE A 121 -13.69 -8.98 -0.04
CA PHE A 121 -15.08 -8.86 -0.43
C PHE A 121 -15.36 -9.73 -1.65
N GLN A 122 -16.58 -10.27 -1.71
CA GLN A 122 -17.11 -10.77 -2.96
C GLN A 122 -17.77 -9.61 -3.70
N TYR A 123 -17.40 -9.41 -4.96
CA TYR A 123 -17.87 -8.31 -5.79
C TYR A 123 -19.40 -8.35 -5.88
N ARG A 124 -20.01 -7.24 -5.45
CA ARG A 124 -21.45 -7.02 -5.39
C ARG A 124 -21.78 -5.91 -6.39
N PRO A 125 -22.30 -6.23 -7.59
CA PRO A 125 -22.51 -5.24 -8.66
C PRO A 125 -23.55 -4.16 -8.31
N ASP A 126 -24.32 -4.36 -7.22
CA ASP A 126 -25.29 -3.43 -6.64
C ASP A 126 -24.66 -2.29 -5.83
N ILE A 127 -23.37 -2.37 -5.49
CA ILE A 127 -22.67 -1.39 -4.64
C ILE A 127 -21.46 -0.87 -5.42
N ALA A 128 -21.44 0.43 -5.75
CA ALA A 128 -20.28 1.03 -6.41
C ALA A 128 -19.03 0.90 -5.52
N PRO A 129 -17.84 0.51 -6.04
CA PRO A 129 -16.63 0.34 -5.24
C PRO A 129 -16.27 1.59 -4.42
N SER A 130 -16.48 2.78 -5.01
CA SER A 130 -16.28 4.07 -4.34
C SER A 130 -17.24 4.33 -3.17
N SER A 131 -18.39 3.66 -3.11
CA SER A 131 -19.42 3.86 -2.08
C SER A 131 -19.10 3.14 -0.76
N LEU A 132 -18.34 2.04 -0.81
CA LEU A 132 -17.86 1.33 0.37
C LEU A 132 -16.87 2.17 1.18
N TYR A 133 -16.00 2.93 0.49
CA TYR A 133 -15.00 3.78 1.14
C TYR A 133 -15.52 5.19 1.48
N LYS A 134 -16.52 5.73 0.75
CA LYS A 134 -17.06 7.09 0.98
C LYS A 134 -17.77 7.29 2.32
N ASN A 135 -18.31 6.22 2.92
CA ASN A 135 -19.09 6.31 4.16
C ASN A 135 -18.41 5.65 5.38
N GLN A 136 -17.16 5.15 5.25
CA GLN A 136 -16.57 4.25 6.27
C GLN A 136 -17.50 3.08 6.68
N GLN A 137 -18.56 2.79 5.91
CA GLN A 137 -19.45 1.66 6.13
C GLN A 137 -18.85 0.45 5.43
N ILE A 138 -17.71 0.02 5.96
CA ILE A 138 -17.17 -1.28 5.65
C ILE A 138 -18.06 -2.28 6.39
N HIS A 139 -19.06 -2.84 5.70
CA HIS A 139 -19.81 -3.97 6.23
C HIS A 139 -18.85 -5.17 6.31
N THR A 140 -18.23 -5.35 7.47
CA THR A 140 -17.43 -6.53 7.81
C THR A 140 -18.33 -7.76 7.75
N VAL A 141 -18.21 -8.55 6.68
CA VAL A 141 -18.67 -9.93 6.69
C VAL A 141 -17.54 -10.77 7.31
N GLY A 142 -17.63 -11.00 8.62
CA GLY A 142 -16.80 -11.98 9.32
C GLY A 142 -15.46 -11.46 9.83
N HIS A 143 -15.47 -10.87 11.03
CA HIS A 143 -14.27 -10.60 11.81
C HIS A 143 -13.68 -11.93 12.30
N ARG A 144 -12.45 -12.27 11.90
CA ARG A 144 -11.62 -13.23 12.64
C ARG A 144 -10.23 -12.61 12.81
N THR A 145 -10.11 -11.76 13.82
CA THR A 145 -8.82 -11.33 14.35
C THR A 145 -8.10 -12.54 14.91
N VAL A 146 -6.96 -12.91 14.32
CA VAL A 146 -6.00 -13.80 14.97
C VAL A 146 -5.21 -12.94 15.95
N SER A 147 -5.64 -12.92 17.21
CA SER A 147 -4.77 -12.49 18.31
C SER A 147 -3.66 -13.51 18.46
N PRO A 148 -2.38 -13.12 18.63
CA PRO A 148 -1.39 -14.01 19.21
C PRO A 148 -1.92 -14.49 20.57
N ALA A 149 -1.94 -15.79 20.78
CA ALA A 149 -2.19 -16.36 22.09
C ALA A 149 -1.01 -15.99 23.00
N GLU A 150 -1.28 -15.31 24.10
CA GLU A 150 -0.34 -15.23 25.21
C GLU A 150 -0.20 -16.63 25.83
N THR A 151 1.04 -17.10 25.95
CA THR A 151 1.46 -18.20 26.82
C THR A 151 2.49 -17.68 27.79
#